data_AF-A0A1G0MEX4-F1
#
_entry.id   AF-A0A1G0MEX4-F1
#
_cell.length_a   1.000
_cell.length_b   1.000
_cell.length_c   1.000
_cell.angle_alpha   90.00
_cell.angle_beta   90.00
_cell.angle_gamma   90.00
#
_symmetry.space_group_name_H-M   'P 1'
#
loop_
_entity.id
_entity.type
_entity.pdbx_description
1 polymer ?
#
loop_
_entity_poly.entity_id
_entity_poly.type
_entity_poly.pdbx_seq_one_letter_code
_entity_poly.pdbx_strand_id
1 'polypeptide(L)'
;MLEAAHFTAAAKRQGSYALPADYDGVVNQIVLHEAVRAHLNNRRQGTAATKTRGLVSGGNQKPWRQKGTGRARQGSIRAPHWPGGGTAFGPLPRSYRTDLPRKVRRLARRSALNAR
;
A
#
# COMPACT_ATOMS: atom_id res chain seq x y z
N MET A 1 30.39 -24.56 0.49
CA MET A 1 28.93 -24.72 0.38
C MET A 1 28.36 -24.74 1.79
N LEU A 2 27.20 -24.14 2.01
CA LEU A 2 26.54 -24.22 3.31
C LEU A 2 25.89 -25.60 3.46
N GLU A 3 26.04 -26.21 4.63
CA GLU A 3 25.51 -27.55 4.94
C GLU A 3 24.39 -27.41 5.98
N ALA A 4 23.22 -27.98 5.68
CA ALA A 4 22.09 -28.03 6.62
C ALA A 4 22.05 -29.38 7.34
N ALA A 5 21.77 -29.40 8.65
CA ALA A 5 21.64 -30.65 9.39
C ALA A 5 20.32 -31.36 9.07
N HIS A 6 20.38 -32.67 8.82
CA HIS A 6 19.21 -33.52 8.59
C HIS A 6 18.81 -34.25 9.88
N PHE A 7 17.55 -34.12 10.27
CA PHE A 7 16.98 -34.73 11.48
C PHE A 7 15.83 -35.68 11.14
N THR A 8 15.76 -36.78 11.88
CA THR A 8 14.62 -37.72 11.84
C THR A 8 13.45 -37.24 12.70
N ALA A 9 12.27 -37.83 12.52
CA ALA A 9 11.09 -37.54 13.34
C ALA A 9 11.33 -37.76 14.85
N ALA A 10 12.29 -38.61 15.23
CA ALA A 10 12.72 -38.84 16.61
C ALA A 10 13.74 -37.80 17.13
N ALA A 11 13.88 -36.65 16.45
CA ALA A 11 14.84 -35.59 16.74
C ALA A 11 16.33 -36.02 16.74
N LYS A 12 16.66 -37.20 16.20
CA LYS A 12 18.04 -37.65 16.07
C LYS A 12 18.66 -37.07 14.79
N ARG A 13 19.83 -36.43 14.92
CA ARG A 13 20.64 -35.92 13.81
C ARG A 13 21.20 -37.11 13.02
N GLN A 14 20.87 -37.19 11.75
CA GLN A 14 21.20 -38.34 10.89
C GLN A 14 22.32 -38.02 9.87
N GLY A 15 22.54 -36.74 9.55
CA GLY A 15 23.58 -36.33 8.60
C GLY A 15 23.57 -34.84 8.28
N SER A 16 24.27 -34.45 7.22
CA SER A 16 24.24 -33.10 6.63
C SER A 16 23.82 -33.16 5.16
N TYR A 17 23.20 -32.09 4.69
CA TYR A 17 22.77 -31.90 3.31
C TYR A 17 23.39 -30.61 2.75
N ALA A 18 24.10 -30.74 1.64
CA ALA A 18 24.70 -29.62 0.93
C ALA A 18 23.62 -28.75 0.29
N LEU A 19 23.55 -27.48 0.69
CA LEU A 19 22.62 -26.53 0.09
C LEU A 19 23.05 -26.15 -1.33
N PRO A 20 22.09 -25.91 -2.25
CA PRO A 20 22.37 -25.41 -3.58
C PRO A 20 23.19 -24.11 -3.58
N ALA A 21 23.94 -23.86 -4.66
CA ALA A 21 24.81 -22.69 -4.81
C ALA A 21 24.10 -21.32 -4.69
N ASP A 22 22.77 -21.31 -4.84
CA ASP A 22 21.94 -20.12 -4.60
C ASP A 22 21.91 -19.68 -3.13
N TYR A 23 22.32 -20.53 -2.18
CA TYR A 23 22.36 -20.21 -0.76
C TYR A 23 23.81 -20.03 -0.31
N ASP A 24 24.31 -18.82 -0.48
CA ASP A 24 25.69 -18.39 -0.23
C ASP A 24 25.85 -17.53 1.03
N GLY A 25 24.77 -17.29 1.79
CA GLY A 25 24.78 -16.44 2.97
C GLY A 25 24.80 -14.92 2.68
N VAL A 26 24.79 -14.51 1.41
CA VAL A 26 24.77 -13.09 1.04
C VAL A 26 23.35 -12.54 1.16
N VAL A 27 23.21 -11.44 1.92
CA VAL A 27 21.91 -10.80 2.20
C VAL A 27 21.88 -9.39 1.63
N ASN A 28 20.90 -9.10 0.76
CA ASN A 28 20.61 -7.75 0.31
C ASN A 28 19.42 -7.16 1.08
N GLN A 29 19.72 -6.31 2.07
CA GLN A 29 18.71 -5.70 2.94
C GLN A 29 17.77 -4.72 2.22
N ILE A 30 18.27 -4.00 1.21
CA ILE A 30 17.47 -3.01 0.46
C ILE A 30 16.35 -3.72 -0.31
N VAL A 31 16.71 -4.79 -1.01
CA VAL A 31 15.77 -5.59 -1.79
C VAL A 31 14.75 -6.31 -0.90
N LEU A 32 15.16 -6.73 0.30
CA LEU A 32 14.25 -7.26 1.31
C LEU A 32 13.22 -6.23 1.77
N HIS A 33 13.67 -5.03 2.14
CA HIS A 33 12.79 -3.95 2.56
C HIS A 33 11.78 -3.57 1.46
N GLU A 34 12.25 -3.45 0.22
CA GLU A 34 11.38 -3.13 -0.92
C GLU A 34 10.33 -4.21 -1.17
N ALA A 35 10.72 -5.49 -1.10
CA ALA A 35 9.81 -6.62 -1.24
C ALA A 35 8.73 -6.66 -0.15
N VAL A 36 9.11 -6.40 1.11
CA VAL A 36 8.16 -6.34 2.24
C VAL A 36 7.20 -5.17 2.07
N ARG A 37 7.71 -3.98 1.73
CA ARG A 37 6.87 -2.79 1.50
C ARG A 37 5.86 -3.02 0.38
N ALA A 38 6.30 -3.60 -0.74
CA ALA A 38 5.39 -3.94 -1.84
C ALA A 38 4.35 -4.99 -1.43
N HIS A 39 4.75 -6.03 -0.68
CA HIS A 39 3.82 -7.03 -0.17
C HIS A 39 2.74 -6.41 0.75
N LEU A 40 3.16 -5.57 1.70
CA LEU A 40 2.24 -4.89 2.61
C LEU A 40 1.32 -3.90 1.87
N ASN A 41 1.84 -3.16 0.90
CA ASN A 41 1.04 -2.27 0.07
C ASN A 41 -0.01 -3.05 -0.75
N ASN A 42 0.38 -4.18 -1.35
CA ASN A 42 -0.50 -5.01 -2.18
C ASN A 42 -1.61 -5.69 -1.36
N ARG A 43 -1.40 -5.88 -0.04
CA ARG A 43 -2.44 -6.35 0.88
C ARG A 43 -3.47 -5.28 1.25
N ARG A 44 -3.20 -3.99 1.01
CA ARG A 44 -4.14 -2.90 1.32
C ARG A 44 -5.26 -2.85 0.28
N GLN A 45 -6.51 -2.85 0.75
CA GLN A 45 -7.69 -2.88 -0.12
C GLN A 45 -8.09 -1.50 -0.69
N GLY A 46 -7.79 -0.41 0.01
CA GLY A 46 -8.13 0.94 -0.45
C GLY A 46 -9.62 1.25 -0.48
N THR A 47 -10.36 0.87 0.58
CA THR A 47 -11.82 1.05 0.71
C THR A 47 -12.25 2.44 1.19
N ALA A 48 -11.30 3.33 1.53
CA ALA A 48 -11.62 4.66 2.03
C ALA A 48 -12.18 5.55 0.90
N ALA A 49 -13.31 6.20 1.16
CA ALA A 49 -14.01 7.07 0.21
C ALA A 49 -14.65 8.26 0.91
N THR A 50 -14.72 9.40 0.21
CA THR A 50 -15.44 10.61 0.62
C THR A 50 -16.25 11.16 -0.54
N LYS A 51 -17.28 11.96 -0.22
CA LYS A 51 -18.11 12.61 -1.24
C LYS A 51 -17.55 13.99 -1.56
N THR A 52 -17.16 14.19 -2.81
CA THR A 52 -16.82 15.52 -3.33
C THR A 52 -18.07 16.40 -3.44
N ARG A 53 -17.92 17.71 -3.68
CA ARG A 53 -19.06 18.64 -3.80
C ARG A 53 -20.12 18.24 -4.83
N GLY A 54 -19.75 17.45 -5.85
CA GLY A 54 -20.67 16.96 -6.88
C GLY A 54 -21.38 15.66 -6.51
N LEU A 55 -20.91 14.96 -5.47
CA LEU A 55 -21.47 13.70 -4.98
C LEU A 55 -22.36 13.90 -3.73
N VAL A 56 -22.29 15.07 -3.09
CA VAL A 56 -23.17 15.44 -1.97
C VAL A 56 -24.52 15.92 -2.51
N SER A 57 -25.62 15.42 -1.92
CA SER A 57 -26.98 15.76 -2.37
C SER A 57 -27.31 17.24 -2.21
N GLY A 58 -27.91 17.85 -3.24
CA GLY A 58 -28.33 19.26 -3.26
C GLY A 58 -27.29 20.21 -3.85
N GLY A 59 -27.48 21.52 -3.68
CA GLY A 59 -26.54 22.52 -4.21
C GLY A 59 -26.73 22.86 -5.69
N ASN A 60 -27.87 22.49 -6.28
CA ASN A 60 -28.25 22.73 -7.68
C ASN A 60 -28.73 24.16 -7.97
N GLN A 61 -28.79 25.03 -6.95
CA GLN A 61 -29.23 26.40 -7.08
C GLN A 61 -28.22 27.34 -6.44
N LYS A 62 -27.96 28.47 -7.11
CA LYS A 62 -27.15 29.56 -6.56
C LYS A 62 -27.85 30.12 -5.32
N PRO A 63 -27.21 30.17 -4.14
CA PRO A 63 -27.88 30.56 -2.90
C PRO A 63 -28.43 32.00 -2.91
N TRP A 64 -27.74 32.92 -3.59
CA TRP A 64 -28.17 34.31 -3.76
C TRP A 64 -27.52 34.95 -5.00
N ARG A 65 -28.05 36.11 -5.41
CA ARG A 65 -27.53 36.92 -6.53
C ARG A 65 -26.06 37.30 -6.36
N GLN A 66 -25.34 37.50 -7.47
CA GLN A 66 -23.89 37.71 -7.48
C GLN A 66 -23.41 39.02 -6.81
N LYS A 67 -24.26 40.05 -6.76
CA LYS A 67 -23.98 41.39 -6.22
C LYS A 67 -25.23 41.97 -5.54
N GLY A 68 -25.06 43.02 -4.72
CA GLY A 68 -26.17 43.72 -4.07
C GLY A 68 -26.74 43.04 -2.81
N THR A 69 -26.04 42.06 -2.23
CA THR A 69 -26.51 41.32 -1.04
C THR A 69 -25.77 41.67 0.25
N GLY A 70 -24.64 42.40 0.16
CA GLY A 70 -23.75 42.67 1.31
C GLY A 70 -23.01 41.45 1.87
N ARG A 71 -23.27 40.25 1.33
CA ARG A 71 -22.67 38.97 1.75
C ARG A 71 -21.55 38.53 0.81
N ALA A 72 -20.69 37.62 1.28
CA ALA A 72 -19.71 36.94 0.44
C ALA A 72 -20.37 36.21 -0.75
N ARG A 73 -19.66 36.06 -1.86
CA ARG A 73 -20.19 35.40 -3.06
C ARG A 73 -20.22 33.88 -2.88
N GLN A 74 -21.30 33.25 -3.34
CA GLN A 74 -21.47 31.81 -3.27
C GLN A 74 -21.96 31.23 -4.58
N GLY A 75 -21.47 30.03 -4.89
CA GLY A 75 -21.88 29.24 -6.04
C GLY A 75 -22.81 28.08 -5.68
N SER A 76 -22.64 27.50 -4.49
CA SER A 76 -23.43 26.37 -4.01
C SER A 76 -23.35 26.29 -2.49
N ILE A 77 -24.41 25.78 -1.84
CA ILE A 77 -24.39 25.43 -0.42
C ILE A 77 -23.54 24.18 -0.11
N ARG A 78 -23.10 23.44 -1.14
CA ARG A 78 -22.28 22.22 -0.99
C ARG A 78 -20.78 22.44 -1.20
N ALA A 79 -20.33 23.68 -1.25
CA ALA A 79 -18.89 23.97 -1.34
C ALA A 79 -18.16 23.58 -0.04
N PRO A 80 -16.85 23.26 -0.08
CA PRO A 80 -16.14 22.66 1.05
C PRO A 80 -16.05 23.52 2.32
N HIS A 81 -16.13 24.84 2.19
CA HIS A 81 -16.12 25.76 3.32
C HIS A 81 -17.46 25.83 4.07
N TRP A 82 -18.54 25.25 3.51
CA TRP A 82 -19.82 25.14 4.19
C TRP A 82 -19.87 23.86 5.05
N PRO A 83 -20.47 23.91 6.26
CA PRO A 83 -20.80 22.70 7.00
C PRO A 83 -21.80 21.86 6.19
N GLY A 84 -21.55 20.54 6.10
CA GLY A 84 -22.32 19.64 5.24
C GLY A 84 -22.04 19.82 3.74
N GLY A 85 -20.98 20.55 3.37
CA GLY A 85 -20.42 20.60 2.04
C GLY A 85 -19.59 19.36 1.68
N GLY A 86 -19.17 19.27 0.42
CA GLY A 86 -18.32 18.17 -0.04
C GLY A 86 -16.87 18.30 0.41
N THR A 87 -16.18 17.17 0.54
CA THR A 87 -14.77 17.12 0.94
C THR A 87 -13.87 17.47 -0.26
N ALA A 88 -12.92 18.39 -0.07
CA ALA A 88 -11.86 18.67 -1.04
C ALA A 88 -10.65 17.77 -0.77
N PHE A 89 -10.11 17.13 -1.82
CA PHE A 89 -8.94 16.23 -1.74
C PHE A 89 -9.04 15.13 -0.67
N GLY A 90 -10.27 14.67 -0.39
CA GLY A 90 -10.49 13.54 0.50
C GLY A 90 -10.05 12.21 -0.12
N PRO A 91 -10.00 11.12 0.67
CA PRO A 91 -9.65 9.81 0.16
C PRO A 91 -10.68 9.34 -0.87
N LEU A 92 -10.17 8.68 -1.90
CA LEU A 92 -10.94 7.97 -2.92
C LEU A 92 -10.45 6.52 -2.99
N PRO A 93 -11.33 5.56 -3.33
CA PRO A 93 -10.92 4.19 -3.55
C PRO A 93 -9.84 4.13 -4.63
N ARG A 94 -8.69 3.52 -4.29
CA ARG A 94 -7.54 3.43 -5.19
C ARG A 94 -6.77 2.14 -4.97
N SER A 95 -6.09 1.70 -6.02
CA SER A 95 -5.12 0.62 -5.92
C SER A 95 -3.86 1.11 -5.23
N TYR A 96 -3.40 0.35 -4.22
CA TYR A 96 -2.09 0.52 -3.59
C TYR A 96 -1.02 -0.37 -4.21
N ARG A 97 -1.36 -1.05 -5.32
CA ARG A 97 -0.49 -2.08 -5.91
C ARG A 97 0.84 -1.48 -6.35
N THR A 98 1.93 -2.06 -5.84
CA THR A 98 3.31 -1.78 -6.23
C THR A 98 3.87 -3.04 -6.89
N ASP A 99 4.26 -2.94 -8.16
CA ASP A 99 4.82 -4.07 -8.89
C ASP A 99 6.34 -4.12 -8.74
N LEU A 100 6.88 -5.33 -8.58
CA LEU A 100 8.31 -5.59 -8.49
C LEU A 100 8.79 -6.48 -9.63
N PRO A 101 9.97 -6.19 -10.24
CA PRO A 101 10.57 -7.06 -11.23
C PRO A 101 10.75 -8.49 -10.69
N ARG A 102 10.59 -9.50 -11.56
CA ARG A 102 10.67 -10.91 -11.16
C ARG A 102 12.04 -11.27 -10.55
N LYS A 103 13.12 -10.68 -11.07
CA LYS A 103 14.49 -10.87 -10.57
C LYS A 103 14.67 -10.31 -9.16
N VAL A 104 14.13 -9.12 -8.88
CA VAL A 104 14.17 -8.48 -7.55
C VAL A 104 13.40 -9.33 -6.53
N ARG A 105 12.22 -9.86 -6.89
CA ARG A 105 11.47 -10.79 -6.03
C ARG A 105 12.22 -12.07 -5.71
N ARG A 106 12.93 -12.64 -6.69
CA ARG A 106 13.76 -13.84 -6.50
C ARG A 106 14.93 -13.56 -5.57
N LEU A 107 15.61 -12.43 -5.79
CA LEU A 107 16.71 -11.99 -4.95
C LEU A 107 16.27 -11.74 -3.51
N ALA A 108 15.12 -11.08 -3.29
CA ALA A 108 14.55 -10.88 -1.96
C ALA A 108 14.29 -12.21 -1.23
N ARG A 109 13.70 -13.20 -1.91
CA ARG A 109 13.45 -14.52 -1.33
C ARG A 109 14.75 -15.24 -0.97
N ARG A 110 15.74 -15.21 -1.87
CA ARG A 110 17.07 -15.78 -1.62
C ARG A 110 17.74 -15.12 -0.41
N SER A 111 17.77 -13.78 -0.36
CA SER A 111 18.34 -13.04 0.77
C SER A 111 17.60 -13.29 2.09
N ALA A 112 16.28 -13.51 2.06
CA ALA A 112 15.51 -13.83 3.27
C ALA A 112 15.90 -15.20 3.86
N LEU A 113 16.12 -16.18 2.98
CA LEU A 113 16.53 -17.53 3.36
C LEU A 113 18.01 -17.56 3.79
N ASN A 114 18.89 -16.82 3.11
CA ASN A 114 20.30 -16.69 3.49
C ASN A 114 20.52 -16.02 4.86
N ALA A 115 19.55 -15.23 5.34
CA ALA A 115 19.63 -14.58 6.65
C ALA A 115 19.31 -15.51 7.83
N ARG A 116 18.94 -16.77 7.57
CA ARG A 116 18.51 -17.77 8.56
C ARG A 116 19.37 -19.01 8.49
#